data_AF-A0A1B6DB26-F1
#
_entry.id   AF-A0A1B6DB26-F1
#
_cell.length_a   1.000
_cell.length_b   1.000
_cell.length_c   1.000
_cell.angle_alpha   90.00
_cell.angle_beta   90.00
_cell.angle_gamma   90.00
#
_symmetry.space_group_name_H-M   'P 1'
#
loop_
_entity.id
_entity.type
_entity.pdbx_description
1 polymer ?
#
loop_
_entity_poly.entity_id
_entity_poly.type
_entity_poly.pdbx_seq_one_letter_code
_entity_poly.pdbx_strand_id
1 'polypeptide(L)'
;MAVIERSIREVLRQLDVCVKALLPFHPETPLAQWVVQLFADQDDALVEGMVCCLDVTVGLCYRESTLPDLRRCLSPAVTFVQFLRAVSHDPDVLLDLLVSNETCFLLYLLRLLKYVRRNWPEFVAACGRELDDTMSVLIRLRLSIDRLVSKALFPYNINPVLRLLEKCEQMYEGNHD
;
A
#
# COMPACT_ATOMS: atom_id res chain seq x y z
N MET A 1 -7.08 24.68 7.09
CA MET A 1 -6.32 23.50 6.64
C MET A 1 -5.05 23.30 7.47
N ALA A 2 -4.15 24.29 7.59
CA ALA A 2 -2.93 24.18 8.40
C ALA A 2 -3.11 23.71 9.87
N VAL A 3 -4.23 24.06 10.52
CA VAL A 3 -4.53 23.59 11.90
C VAL A 3 -4.79 22.08 11.92
N ILE A 4 -5.56 21.55 10.96
CA ILE A 4 -5.89 20.13 10.86
C ILE A 4 -4.63 19.30 10.61
N GLU A 5 -3.74 19.75 9.72
CA GLU A 5 -2.46 19.08 9.44
C GLU A 5 -1.54 19.01 10.67
N ARG A 6 -1.46 20.10 11.44
CA ARG A 6 -0.69 20.13 12.69
C ARG A 6 -1.27 19.16 13.72
N SER A 7 -2.59 19.13 13.87
CA SER A 7 -3.27 18.20 14.77
C SER A 7 -3.03 16.74 14.38
N ILE A 8 -3.20 16.39 13.10
CA ILE A 8 -2.99 15.01 12.62
C ILE A 8 -1.55 14.57 12.85
N ARG A 9 -0.57 15.42 12.55
CA ARG A 9 0.84 15.12 12.83
C ARG A 9 1.09 14.84 14.30
N GLU A 10 0.61 15.70 15.19
CA GLU A 10 0.87 15.52 16.62
C GLU A 10 0.22 14.24 17.13
N VAL A 11 -0.99 13.92 16.66
CA VAL A 11 -1.66 12.65 16.97
C VAL A 11 -0.84 11.46 16.48
N LEU A 12 -0.36 11.47 15.24
CA LEU A 12 0.47 10.39 14.69
C LEU A 12 1.80 10.25 15.43
N ARG A 13 2.42 11.36 15.84
CA ARG A 13 3.65 11.35 16.63
C ARG A 13 3.43 10.74 18.01
N GLN A 14 2.36 11.14 18.70
CA GLN A 14 2.02 10.60 20.02
C GLN A 14 1.66 9.12 19.93
N LEU A 15 0.94 8.73 18.87
CA LEU A 15 0.61 7.33 18.60
C LEU A 15 1.88 6.51 18.36
N ASP A 16 2.80 6.97 17.52
CA ASP A 16 4.08 6.31 17.24
C ASP A 16 4.90 6.10 18.52
N VAL A 17 5.01 7.13 19.36
CA VAL A 17 5.69 7.05 20.66
C VAL A 17 4.99 6.05 21.59
N CYS A 18 3.67 6.08 21.67
CA CYS A 18 2.89 5.17 22.52
C CYS A 18 3.08 3.71 22.10
N VAL A 19 2.92 3.42 20.81
CA VAL A 19 3.08 2.07 20.25
C VAL A 19 4.48 1.52 20.51
N LYS A 20 5.53 2.33 20.27
CA LYS A 20 6.93 1.93 20.50
C LYS A 20 7.29 1.80 21.99
N ALA A 21 6.52 2.42 22.89
CA ALA A 21 6.68 2.22 24.32
C ALA A 21 6.00 0.92 24.81
N LEU A 22 4.93 0.49 24.12
CA LEU A 22 4.14 -0.69 24.50
C LEU A 22 4.60 -1.98 23.80
N LEU A 23 5.21 -1.86 22.62
CA LEU A 23 5.61 -2.99 21.78
C LEU A 23 7.10 -2.90 21.42
N PRO A 24 7.77 -4.05 21.20
CA PRO A 24 9.23 -4.11 20.99
C PRO A 24 9.66 -3.70 19.58
N PHE A 25 9.10 -2.62 19.04
CA PHE A 25 9.53 -2.06 17.77
C PHE A 25 10.83 -1.26 17.93
N HIS A 26 11.67 -1.30 16.90
CA HIS A 26 12.86 -0.45 16.88
C HIS A 26 12.45 1.04 16.83
N PRO A 27 13.16 1.96 17.50
CA PRO A 27 12.81 3.39 17.51
C PRO A 27 12.70 4.01 16.11
N GLU A 28 13.54 3.56 15.19
CA GLU A 28 13.56 4.01 13.79
C GLU A 28 12.52 3.30 12.90
N THR A 29 11.75 2.33 13.41
CA THR A 29 10.72 1.68 12.61
C THR A 29 9.64 2.72 12.24
N PRO A 30 9.41 3.00 10.95
CA PRO A 30 8.41 3.98 10.54
C PRO A 30 7.00 3.43 10.77
N LEU A 31 6.03 4.34 10.93
CA LEU A 31 4.61 3.97 11.06
C LEU A 31 4.11 3.12 9.91
N ALA A 32 4.51 3.46 8.69
CA ALA A 32 4.22 2.70 7.48
C ALA A 32 4.60 1.21 7.61
N GLN A 33 5.60 0.88 8.42
CA GLN A 33 6.07 -0.49 8.65
C GLN A 33 5.38 -1.13 9.85
N TRP A 34 5.38 -0.49 11.02
CA TRP A 34 4.84 -1.13 12.22
C TRP A 34 3.32 -1.30 12.17
N VAL A 35 2.57 -0.47 11.42
CA VAL A 35 1.11 -0.67 11.23
C VAL A 35 0.82 -2.04 10.64
N VAL A 36 1.61 -2.47 9.66
CA VAL A 36 1.43 -3.79 9.04
C VAL A 36 1.78 -4.90 10.04
N GLN A 37 2.88 -4.74 10.78
CA GLN A 37 3.32 -5.72 11.77
C GLN A 37 2.34 -5.84 12.94
N LEU A 38 1.72 -4.74 13.34
CA LEU A 38 0.74 -4.68 14.43
C LEU A 38 -0.54 -5.44 14.09
N PHE A 39 -1.00 -5.35 12.84
CA PHE A 39 -2.28 -5.92 12.40
C PHE A 39 -2.12 -7.18 11.54
N ALA A 40 -0.93 -7.78 11.46
CA ALA A 40 -0.64 -8.90 10.56
C ALA A 40 -1.60 -10.11 10.73
N ASP A 41 -2.16 -10.31 11.93
CA ASP A 41 -3.08 -11.41 12.24
C ASP A 41 -4.57 -11.05 12.07
N GLN A 42 -4.90 -9.82 11.63
CA GLN A 42 -6.27 -9.32 11.48
C GLN A 42 -6.44 -8.58 10.16
N ASP A 43 -6.90 -9.29 9.12
CA ASP A 43 -6.99 -8.77 7.75
C ASP A 43 -7.80 -7.47 7.64
N ASP A 44 -8.96 -7.38 8.30
CA ASP A 44 -9.80 -6.16 8.28
C ASP A 44 -9.05 -4.94 8.83
N ALA A 45 -8.50 -5.07 10.05
CA ALA A 45 -7.77 -3.99 10.71
C ALA A 45 -6.49 -3.61 9.95
N LEU A 46 -5.81 -4.61 9.36
CA LEU A 46 -4.62 -4.43 8.54
C LEU A 46 -4.95 -3.59 7.31
N VAL A 47 -5.93 -4.02 6.52
CA VAL A 47 -6.31 -3.34 5.28
C VAL A 47 -6.85 -1.94 5.58
N GLU A 48 -7.67 -1.76 6.62
CA GLU A 48 -8.15 -0.44 7.04
C GLU A 48 -7.00 0.48 7.47
N GLY A 49 -6.03 -0.04 8.25
CA GLY A 49 -4.84 0.71 8.65
C GLY A 49 -4.01 1.15 7.44
N MET A 50 -3.87 0.28 6.45
CA MET A 50 -3.17 0.58 5.19
C MET A 50 -3.92 1.63 4.35
N VAL A 51 -5.25 1.57 4.29
CA VAL A 51 -6.09 2.62 3.66
C VAL A 51 -5.92 3.95 4.38
N CYS A 52 -5.92 3.96 5.71
CA CYS A 52 -5.74 5.19 6.49
C CYS A 52 -4.38 5.84 6.21
N CYS A 53 -3.29 5.05 6.20
CA CYS A 53 -1.96 5.56 5.87
C CYS A 53 -1.91 6.18 4.45
N LEU A 54 -2.53 5.50 3.49
CA LEU A 54 -2.60 5.94 2.10
C LEU A 54 -3.41 7.25 1.95
N ASP A 55 -4.59 7.32 2.56
CA ASP A 55 -5.48 8.47 2.47
C ASP A 55 -4.90 9.70 3.18
N VAL A 56 -4.27 9.51 4.35
CA VAL A 56 -3.59 10.61 5.05
C VAL A 56 -2.44 11.13 4.19
N THR A 57 -1.66 10.24 3.57
CA THR A 57 -0.56 10.67 2.68
C THR A 57 -1.07 11.38 1.43
N VAL A 58 -2.04 10.81 0.72
CA VAL A 58 -2.58 11.41 -0.51
C VAL A 58 -3.35 12.71 -0.23
N GLY A 59 -4.13 12.75 0.86
CA GLY A 59 -5.00 13.85 1.22
C GLY A 59 -4.27 15.05 1.83
N LEU A 60 -3.23 14.82 2.63
CA LEU A 60 -2.49 15.88 3.31
C LEU A 60 -1.15 16.20 2.64
N CYS A 61 -0.38 15.18 2.23
CA CYS A 61 1.00 15.41 1.84
C CYS A 61 1.16 15.94 0.41
N TYR A 62 0.22 15.72 -0.51
CA TYR A 62 0.32 16.17 -1.91
C TYR A 62 -0.43 17.47 -2.22
N ARG A 63 -1.07 18.10 -1.21
CA ARG A 63 -1.81 19.36 -1.40
C ARG A 63 -0.97 20.63 -1.19
N GLU A 64 0.01 20.62 -0.29
CA GLU A 64 0.86 21.77 0.01
C GLU A 64 2.31 21.35 0.28
N SER A 65 3.23 22.32 0.25
CA SER A 65 4.68 22.21 0.41
C SER A 65 5.12 21.81 1.83
N THR A 66 4.48 20.82 2.46
CA THR A 66 4.66 20.50 3.88
C THR A 66 5.26 19.12 4.13
N LEU A 67 6.46 19.18 4.73
CA LEU A 67 7.04 18.30 5.76
C LEU A 67 7.43 16.87 5.35
N PRO A 68 8.67 16.69 4.82
CA PRO A 68 9.20 15.40 4.39
C PRO A 68 9.13 14.28 5.44
N ASP A 69 9.12 14.64 6.73
CA ASP A 69 9.07 13.67 7.83
C ASP A 69 7.76 12.87 7.85
N LEU A 70 6.61 13.50 7.57
CA LEU A 70 5.33 12.80 7.57
C LEU A 70 5.19 11.87 6.36
N ARG A 71 5.68 12.33 5.20
CA ARG A 71 5.74 11.52 3.96
C ARG A 71 6.59 10.27 4.15
N ARG A 72 7.72 10.38 4.86
CA ARG A 72 8.57 9.23 5.20
C ARG A 72 7.89 8.30 6.20
N CYS A 73 7.21 8.87 7.20
CA CYS A 73 6.54 8.10 8.25
C CYS A 73 5.37 7.26 7.72
N LEU A 74 4.58 7.80 6.78
CA LEU A 74 3.36 7.17 6.25
C LEU A 74 3.48 6.68 4.79
N SER A 75 4.70 6.48 4.28
CA SER A 75 4.92 6.16 2.87
C SER A 75 4.05 4.98 2.40
N PRO A 76 3.10 5.20 1.47
CA PRO A 76 2.19 4.14 1.02
C PRO A 76 2.93 3.01 0.31
N ALA A 77 4.04 3.34 -0.35
CA ALA A 77 4.91 2.36 -0.98
C ALA A 77 5.61 1.47 0.07
N VAL A 78 6.13 2.06 1.16
CA VAL A 78 6.74 1.29 2.26
C VAL A 78 5.69 0.41 2.94
N THR A 79 4.49 0.93 3.19
CA THR A 79 3.38 0.13 3.73
C THR A 79 3.05 -1.05 2.83
N PHE A 80 2.98 -0.84 1.51
CA PHE A 80 2.70 -1.93 0.58
C PHE A 80 3.81 -2.99 0.55
N VAL A 81 5.09 -2.57 0.49
CA VAL A 81 6.22 -3.51 0.55
C VAL A 81 6.21 -4.30 1.87
N GLN A 82 5.94 -3.63 3.00
CA GLN A 82 5.84 -4.33 4.27
C GLN A 82 4.67 -5.32 4.31
N PHE A 83 3.53 -4.97 3.69
CA PHE A 83 2.40 -5.90 3.53
C PHE A 83 2.80 -7.11 2.69
N LEU A 84 3.48 -6.92 1.56
CA LEU A 84 3.97 -8.05 0.75
C LEU A 84 4.91 -8.96 1.53
N ARG A 85 5.80 -8.41 2.35
CA ARG A 85 6.63 -9.21 3.26
C ARG A 85 5.80 -9.99 4.27
N ALA A 86 4.76 -9.40 4.85
CA ALA A 86 3.89 -10.05 5.82
C ALA A 86 3.16 -11.26 5.22
N VAL A 87 2.74 -11.17 3.95
CA VAL A 87 2.10 -12.26 3.20
C VAL A 87 3.11 -13.11 2.42
N SER A 88 4.40 -13.03 2.74
CA SER A 88 5.49 -13.80 2.10
C SER A 88 5.56 -13.68 0.57
N HIS A 89 5.15 -12.54 0.02
CA HIS A 89 5.06 -12.27 -1.42
C HIS A 89 4.19 -13.26 -2.18
N ASP A 90 3.18 -13.84 -1.51
CA ASP A 90 2.22 -14.74 -2.14
C ASP A 90 1.11 -13.94 -2.86
N PRO A 91 1.03 -13.98 -4.21
CA PRO A 91 -0.02 -13.27 -4.95
C PRO A 91 -1.41 -13.86 -4.73
N ASP A 92 -1.53 -15.10 -4.27
CA ASP A 92 -2.83 -15.74 -4.06
C ASP A 92 -3.54 -15.13 -2.84
N VAL A 93 -2.80 -14.71 -1.81
CA VAL A 93 -3.37 -13.97 -0.66
C VAL A 93 -4.02 -12.65 -1.12
N LEU A 94 -3.37 -11.92 -2.03
CA LEU A 94 -3.95 -10.68 -2.59
C LEU A 94 -5.18 -10.96 -3.44
N LEU A 95 -5.19 -12.09 -4.16
CA LEU A 95 -6.34 -12.50 -4.95
C LEU A 95 -7.52 -12.87 -4.04
N ASP A 96 -7.28 -13.63 -2.97
CA ASP A 96 -8.30 -14.03 -2.00
C ASP A 96 -8.91 -12.80 -1.31
N LEU A 97 -8.09 -11.81 -0.94
CA LEU A 97 -8.56 -10.53 -0.40
C LEU A 97 -9.40 -9.72 -1.40
N LEU A 98 -9.18 -9.87 -2.71
CA LEU A 98 -10.01 -9.23 -3.74
C LEU A 98 -11.31 -9.98 -3.99
N VAL A 99 -11.29 -11.31 -3.96
CA VAL A 99 -12.47 -12.14 -4.23
C VAL A 99 -13.40 -12.14 -3.02
N SER A 100 -12.84 -12.13 -1.81
CA SER A 100 -13.58 -11.95 -0.56
C SER A 100 -14.17 -10.54 -0.46
N ASN A 101 -15.32 -10.42 0.20
CA ASN A 101 -15.98 -9.16 0.52
C ASN A 101 -15.87 -8.79 2.01
N GLU A 102 -15.01 -9.46 2.76
CA GLU A 102 -14.80 -9.23 4.20
C GLU A 102 -14.03 -7.92 4.42
N THR A 103 -13.00 -7.68 3.61
CA THR A 103 -12.12 -6.51 3.74
C THR A 103 -12.42 -5.42 2.71
N CYS A 104 -11.90 -4.21 2.95
CA CYS A 104 -11.89 -3.13 1.95
C CYS A 104 -10.69 -3.20 0.97
N PHE A 105 -10.11 -4.37 0.72
CA PHE A 105 -8.86 -4.49 -0.03
C PHE A 105 -8.96 -4.00 -1.48
N LEU A 106 -10.11 -4.15 -2.13
CA LEU A 106 -10.38 -3.55 -3.45
C LEU A 106 -10.18 -2.03 -3.43
N LEU A 107 -10.67 -1.35 -2.39
CA LEU A 107 -10.52 0.09 -2.23
C LEU A 107 -9.05 0.46 -2.05
N TYR A 108 -8.35 -0.28 -1.17
CA TYR A 108 -6.93 -0.11 -0.94
C TYR A 108 -6.13 -0.24 -2.23
N LEU A 109 -6.24 -1.38 -2.92
CA LEU A 109 -5.47 -1.69 -4.12
C LEU A 109 -5.74 -0.67 -5.23
N LEU A 110 -7.00 -0.32 -5.47
CA LEU A 110 -7.36 0.69 -6.47
C LEU A 110 -6.69 2.05 -6.19
N ARG A 111 -6.70 2.51 -4.94
CA ARG A 111 -6.10 3.78 -4.56
C ARG A 111 -4.57 3.72 -4.57
N LEU A 112 -4.00 2.61 -4.13
CA LEU A 112 -2.56 2.36 -4.16
C LEU A 112 -2.05 2.40 -5.61
N LEU A 113 -2.67 1.65 -6.53
CA LEU A 113 -2.22 1.63 -7.93
C LEU A 113 -2.35 3.01 -8.60
N LYS A 114 -3.38 3.81 -8.23
CA LYS A 114 -3.46 5.21 -8.66
C LYS A 114 -2.32 6.06 -8.11
N TYR A 115 -1.91 5.83 -6.86
CA TYR A 115 -0.75 6.46 -6.23
C TYR A 115 0.55 6.06 -6.94
N VAL A 116 0.79 4.76 -7.13
CA VAL A 116 1.97 4.20 -7.81
C VAL A 116 2.13 4.80 -9.20
N ARG A 117 1.07 4.84 -10.00
CA ARG A 117 1.08 5.44 -11.34
C ARG A 117 1.47 6.93 -11.34
N ARG A 118 1.09 7.68 -10.29
CA ARG A 118 1.38 9.12 -10.18
C ARG A 118 2.78 9.39 -9.63
N ASN A 119 3.27 8.51 -8.76
CA ASN A 119 4.49 8.70 -7.98
C ASN A 119 5.48 7.54 -8.20
N TRP A 120 5.66 7.11 -9.45
CA TRP A 120 6.47 5.95 -9.79
C TRP A 120 7.92 6.01 -9.30
N PRO A 121 8.66 7.14 -9.44
CA PRO A 121 10.02 7.21 -8.93
C PRO A 121 10.10 7.03 -7.41
N GLU A 122 9.11 7.54 -6.67
CA GLU A 122 9.04 7.37 -5.21
C GLU A 122 8.70 5.92 -4.84
N PHE A 123 7.81 5.27 -5.60
CA PHE A 123 7.50 3.86 -5.43
C PHE A 123 8.73 2.98 -5.67
N VAL A 124 9.44 3.18 -6.78
CA VAL A 124 10.70 2.47 -7.11
C VAL A 124 11.74 2.67 -6.01
N ALA A 125 11.94 3.91 -5.54
CA ALA A 125 12.87 4.21 -4.47
C ALA A 125 12.50 3.52 -3.15
N ALA A 126 11.20 3.41 -2.84
CA ALA A 126 10.72 2.74 -1.64
C ALA A 126 10.82 1.21 -1.71
N CYS A 127 10.58 0.62 -2.89
CA CYS A 127 10.82 -0.81 -3.13
C CYS A 127 12.30 -1.17 -3.02
N GLY A 128 13.20 -0.31 -3.50
CA GLY A 128 14.63 -0.53 -3.44
C GLY A 128 15.03 -1.85 -4.11
N ARG A 129 15.63 -2.77 -3.34
CA ARG A 129 16.07 -4.08 -3.84
C ARG A 129 14.93 -5.09 -4.07
N GLU A 130 13.76 -4.81 -3.51
CA GLU A 130 12.57 -5.68 -3.61
C GLU A 130 11.65 -5.26 -4.76
N LEU A 131 12.10 -4.39 -5.66
CA LEU A 131 11.29 -3.96 -6.81
C LEU A 131 10.86 -5.14 -7.67
N ASP A 132 11.80 -6.03 -8.01
CA ASP A 132 11.53 -7.17 -8.88
C ASP A 132 10.54 -8.15 -8.24
N ASP A 133 10.70 -8.43 -6.94
CA ASP A 133 9.78 -9.28 -6.18
C ASP A 133 8.40 -8.64 -6.07
N THR A 134 8.34 -7.33 -5.78
CA THR A 134 7.09 -6.55 -5.71
C THR A 134 6.35 -6.59 -7.05
N MET A 135 7.06 -6.38 -8.16
CA MET A 135 6.47 -6.40 -9.49
C MET A 135 6.08 -7.81 -9.92
N SER A 136 6.85 -8.83 -9.57
CA SER A 136 6.48 -10.23 -9.78
C SER A 136 5.13 -10.57 -9.14
N VAL A 137 4.87 -10.11 -7.90
CA VAL A 137 3.56 -10.27 -7.23
C VAL A 137 2.46 -9.56 -8.00
N LEU A 138 2.65 -8.28 -8.34
CA LEU A 138 1.64 -7.49 -9.05
C LEU A 138 1.30 -8.06 -10.45
N ILE A 139 2.32 -8.55 -11.17
CA ILE A 139 2.15 -9.19 -12.50
C ILE A 139 1.41 -10.53 -12.35
N ARG A 140 1.79 -11.37 -11.38
CA ARG A 140 1.09 -12.65 -11.13
C ARG A 140 -0.36 -12.42 -10.73
N LEU A 141 -0.61 -11.45 -9.85
CA LEU A 141 -1.97 -11.04 -9.46
C LEU A 141 -2.78 -10.60 -10.70
N ARG A 142 -2.20 -9.76 -11.57
CA ARG A 142 -2.82 -9.34 -12.83
C ARG A 142 -3.21 -10.54 -13.70
N LEU A 143 -2.29 -11.48 -13.91
CA LEU A 143 -2.53 -12.67 -14.72
C LEU A 143 -3.59 -13.60 -14.12
N SER A 144 -3.68 -13.69 -12.80
CA SER A 144 -4.72 -14.48 -12.11
C SER A 144 -6.09 -13.80 -12.23
N ILE A 145 -6.17 -12.47 -12.06
CA ILE A 145 -7.40 -11.69 -12.29
C ILE A 145 -7.87 -11.84 -13.75
N ASP A 146 -6.98 -11.66 -14.72
CA ASP A 146 -7.30 -11.78 -16.15
C ASP A 146 -7.88 -13.16 -16.50
N ARG A 147 -7.28 -14.23 -15.97
CA ARG A 147 -7.79 -15.60 -16.12
C ARG A 147 -9.21 -15.76 -15.57
N LEU A 148 -9.52 -15.20 -14.42
CA LEU A 148 -10.87 -15.24 -13.85
C LEU A 148 -11.87 -14.40 -14.64
N VAL A 149 -11.46 -13.21 -15.09
CA VAL A 149 -12.30 -12.32 -15.93
C VAL A 149 -12.63 -12.97 -17.27
N SER A 150 -11.66 -13.58 -17.94
CA SER A 150 -11.87 -14.28 -19.22
C SER A 150 -12.89 -15.42 -19.14
N LYS A 151 -13.06 -16.00 -17.95
CA LYS A 151 -14.02 -17.07 -17.65
C LYS A 151 -15.31 -16.58 -17.01
N ALA A 152 -15.48 -15.26 -16.84
CA ALA A 152 -16.58 -14.64 -16.10
C ALA A 152 -16.75 -15.17 -14.66
N LEU A 153 -15.64 -15.52 -14.00
CA LEU A 153 -15.61 -16.06 -12.63
C LEU A 153 -15.29 -15.00 -11.56
N PHE A 154 -14.93 -13.78 -11.97
CA PHE A 154 -14.66 -12.72 -11.01
C PHE A 154 -15.99 -12.15 -10.46
N PRO A 155 -16.14 -11.99 -9.13
CA PRO A 155 -17.44 -11.67 -8.49
C PRO A 155 -18.01 -10.29 -8.85
N TYR A 156 -17.20 -9.39 -9.41
CA TYR A 156 -17.58 -8.04 -9.77
C TYR A 156 -16.69 -7.47 -10.89
N ASN A 157 -16.97 -6.25 -11.35
CA ASN A 157 -16.19 -5.61 -12.40
C ASN A 157 -14.83 -5.09 -11.90
N ILE A 158 -13.80 -5.94 -11.99
CA ILE A 158 -12.41 -5.65 -11.58
C ILE A 158 -11.59 -4.87 -12.63
N ASN A 159 -12.14 -4.63 -13.83
CA ASN A 159 -11.41 -4.02 -14.95
C ASN A 159 -10.65 -2.72 -14.63
N PRO A 160 -11.15 -1.79 -13.80
CA PRO A 160 -10.38 -0.59 -13.44
C PRO A 160 -9.06 -0.90 -12.72
N VAL A 161 -9.04 -1.93 -11.86
CA VAL A 161 -7.83 -2.41 -11.18
C VAL A 161 -6.92 -3.11 -12.18
N LEU A 162 -7.48 -3.99 -13.01
CA LEU A 162 -6.72 -4.73 -14.03
C LEU A 162 -5.93 -3.79 -14.95
N ARG A 163 -6.58 -2.74 -15.48
CA ARG A 163 -5.93 -1.70 -16.31
C ARG A 163 -4.83 -0.93 -15.59
N LEU A 164 -4.93 -0.75 -14.27
CA LEU A 164 -3.91 -0.08 -13.49
C LEU A 164 -2.71 -1.00 -13.22
N LEU A 165 -2.94 -2.30 -13.03
CA LEU A 165 -1.86 -3.29 -12.94
C LEU A 165 -1.07 -3.36 -14.25
N GLU A 166 -1.77 -3.43 -15.40
CA GLU A 166 -1.14 -3.36 -16.73
C GLU A 166 -0.27 -2.11 -16.89
N LYS A 167 -0.77 -0.96 -16.42
CA LYS A 167 -0.02 0.30 -16.46
C LYS A 167 1.24 0.24 -15.59
N CYS A 168 1.18 -0.39 -14.41
CA CYS A 168 2.35 -0.53 -13.55
C CYS A 168 3.40 -1.46 -14.19
N GLU A 169 2.97 -2.56 -14.82
CA GLU A 169 3.84 -3.46 -15.56
C GLU A 169 4.56 -2.75 -16.71
N GLN A 170 3.83 -1.98 -17.54
CA GLN A 170 4.42 -1.18 -18.61
C GLN A 170 5.47 -0.17 -18.10
N MET A 171 5.24 0.44 -16.94
CA MET A 171 6.16 1.39 -16.34
C MET A 171 7.41 0.70 -15.76
N TYR A 172 7.31 -0.57 -15.38
CA TYR A 172 8.42 -1.39 -14.94
C TYR A 172 9.25 -1.91 -16.12
N GLU A 173 8.60 -2.38 -17.19
CA GLU A 173 9.27 -2.82 -18.41
C GLU A 173 10.02 -1.66 -19.09
N GLY A 174 9.40 -0.47 -19.19
CA GLY A 174 10.04 0.72 -19.77
C GLY A 174 11.22 1.28 -18.97
N ASN A 175 11.50 0.77 -17.77
CA ASN A 175 12.71 1.09 -17.01
C ASN A 175 13.87 0.12 -17.31
N HIS A 176 13.62 -0.98 -18.04
CA HIS A 176 14.62 -1.99 -18.40
C HIS A 176 15.23 -1.78 -19.80
N ASP A 177 14.79 -0.74 -20.53
CA ASP A 177 15.35 -0.27 -21.81
C ASP A 177 16.32 0.92 -21.59
#